data_AF-A0A6H0Y078-F1
#
_entry.id   AF-A0A6H0Y078-F1
#
_cell.length_a   1.000
_cell.length_b   1.000
_cell.length_c   1.000
_cell.angle_alpha   90.00
_cell.angle_beta   90.00
_cell.angle_gamma   90.00
#
_symmetry.space_group_name_H-M   'P 1'
#
loop_
_entity.id
_entity.type
_entity.pdbx_description
1 polymer ?
#
loop_
_entity_poly.entity_id
_entity_poly.type
_entity_poly.pdbx_seq_one_letter_code
_entity_poly.pdbx_strand_id
1 'polypeptide(L)'
;MSSPTVLHVRAETKPLEHRSAITPDVAKKLVDAGYTVNVERSPLSIFKDDEYNGTGATLVSTGSWTDVPADHIIVGLKELPEDDFPLKHTHVQFAHCYKGQGGWDKVLSRFPRGGGTLLDLEFLEDENGRRVAAFGYHAGFAGAALALMTWGWQLTHDKKEALPGVKPFANEQLLIDEVKRSVEAGKAKSGHLPRVLVIGALGRCGRGAVDLCEKAGLSDILKWDMAETGAKPGPYKEIIESDVFVNCIYLSQKIPPFIDAASLSDEDRRLSVVCDVSCDTTNPHNPIPIYEINTTFSEPTVPVKLQVGASQLPLSVISIDHLPSLMPREASEAFASQLLPSLLQLKDWQNARVWRQANQLFKDKVATLPKDSA
;
A
#
# COMPACT_ATOMS: atom_id res chain seq x y z
N MET A 1 -1.79 40.55 -10.50
CA MET A 1 -1.21 39.21 -10.27
C MET A 1 -2.36 38.30 -9.92
N SER A 2 -2.49 37.12 -10.55
CA SER A 2 -3.47 36.10 -10.13
C SER A 2 -3.19 35.72 -8.68
N SER A 3 -4.23 35.52 -7.87
CA SER A 3 -4.06 34.93 -6.54
C SER A 3 -3.33 33.58 -6.66
N PRO A 4 -2.45 33.24 -5.70
CA PRO A 4 -1.77 31.96 -5.70
C PRO A 4 -2.77 30.81 -5.55
N THR A 5 -2.49 29.67 -6.18
CA THR A 5 -3.26 28.44 -5.97
C THR A 5 -3.08 27.97 -4.53
N VAL A 6 -4.20 27.73 -3.84
CA VAL A 6 -4.20 27.28 -2.45
C VAL A 6 -4.39 25.77 -2.39
N LEU A 7 -3.43 25.08 -1.77
CA LEU A 7 -3.53 23.66 -1.44
C LEU A 7 -3.89 23.53 0.04
N HIS A 8 -4.97 22.84 0.33
CA HIS A 8 -5.42 22.56 1.69
C HIS A 8 -5.26 21.08 1.97
N VAL A 9 -4.19 20.74 2.69
CA VAL A 9 -3.84 19.36 3.07
C VAL A 9 -4.73 18.96 4.25
N ARG A 10 -5.73 18.12 3.99
CA ARG A 10 -6.67 17.66 5.02
C ARG A 10 -6.00 16.63 5.93
N ALA A 11 -6.43 16.59 7.18
CA ALA A 11 -6.05 15.51 8.08
C ALA A 11 -6.74 14.20 7.65
N GLU A 12 -6.03 13.07 7.76
CA GLU A 12 -6.64 11.76 7.59
C GLU A 12 -7.56 11.43 8.77
N THR A 13 -8.69 10.79 8.48
CA THR A 13 -9.66 10.33 9.47
C THR A 13 -9.75 8.82 9.56
N LYS A 14 -9.23 8.10 8.54
CA LYS A 14 -9.22 6.65 8.51
C LYS A 14 -8.38 6.12 9.68
N PRO A 15 -8.94 5.23 10.53
CA PRO A 15 -8.19 4.67 11.65
C PRO A 15 -6.87 4.05 11.18
N LEU A 16 -5.79 4.31 11.91
CA LEU A 16 -4.44 3.81 11.64
C LEU A 16 -3.80 4.29 10.32
N GLU A 17 -4.40 5.27 9.65
CA GLU A 17 -3.77 5.95 8.51
C GLU A 17 -2.84 7.07 9.01
N HIS A 18 -1.58 6.70 9.23
CA HIS A 18 -0.55 7.61 9.73
C HIS A 18 0.22 8.33 8.62
N ARG A 19 -0.02 8.00 7.34
CA ARG A 19 0.68 8.60 6.19
C ARG A 19 0.09 9.95 5.81
N SER A 20 0.86 10.71 5.02
CA SER A 20 0.42 11.96 4.40
C SER A 20 0.80 12.01 2.92
N ALA A 21 -0.07 12.57 2.07
CA ALA A 21 0.23 12.83 0.67
C ALA A 21 1.23 13.99 0.49
N ILE A 22 1.29 14.91 1.46
CA ILE A 22 2.18 16.07 1.48
C ILE A 22 3.00 15.99 2.76
N THR A 23 4.30 15.71 2.62
CA THR A 23 5.26 15.72 3.72
C THR A 23 5.82 17.13 3.97
N PRO A 24 6.50 17.40 5.09
CA PRO A 24 7.13 18.70 5.32
C PRO A 24 8.07 19.16 4.18
N ASP A 25 8.88 18.24 3.63
CA ASP A 25 9.77 18.53 2.49
C ASP A 25 8.98 18.92 1.23
N VAL A 26 7.90 18.19 0.92
CA VAL A 26 7.05 18.49 -0.24
C VAL A 26 6.26 19.78 -0.02
N ALA A 27 5.78 20.04 1.19
CA ALA A 27 5.11 21.30 1.54
C ALA A 27 6.03 22.49 1.28
N LYS A 28 7.30 22.41 1.74
CA LYS A 28 8.29 23.44 1.46
C LYS A 28 8.50 23.67 -0.04
N LYS A 29 8.69 22.60 -0.82
CA LYS A 29 8.89 22.70 -2.28
C LYS A 29 7.69 23.30 -3.01
N LEU A 30 6.47 23.06 -2.52
CA LEU A 30 5.26 23.67 -3.06
C LEU A 30 5.18 25.16 -2.71
N VAL A 31 5.49 25.55 -1.47
CA VAL A 31 5.56 26.96 -1.08
C VAL A 31 6.61 27.71 -1.91
N ASP A 32 7.81 27.14 -2.06
CA ASP A 32 8.89 27.71 -2.88
C ASP A 32 8.48 27.84 -4.37
N ALA A 33 7.53 27.01 -4.85
CA ALA A 33 6.98 27.07 -6.19
C ALA A 33 5.79 28.05 -6.36
N GLY A 34 5.45 28.80 -5.30
CA GLY A 34 4.43 29.85 -5.32
C GLY A 34 3.01 29.40 -4.94
N TYR A 35 2.85 28.20 -4.37
CA TYR A 35 1.57 27.77 -3.79
C TYR A 35 1.38 28.36 -2.39
N THR A 36 0.14 28.63 -2.00
CA THR A 36 -0.22 28.74 -0.58
C THR A 36 -0.55 27.35 -0.07
N VAL A 37 0.15 26.86 0.95
CA VAL A 37 -0.07 25.51 1.51
C VAL A 37 -0.60 25.64 2.93
N ASN A 38 -1.85 25.21 3.12
CA ASN A 38 -2.45 25.05 4.44
C ASN A 38 -2.39 23.57 4.81
N VAL A 39 -1.94 23.25 6.02
CA VAL A 39 -1.85 21.87 6.52
C VAL A 39 -2.69 21.77 7.77
N GLU A 40 -3.68 20.88 7.76
CA GLU A 40 -4.44 20.59 8.95
C GLU A 40 -3.56 19.90 9.99
N ARG A 41 -3.64 20.36 11.24
CA ARG A 41 -3.08 19.62 12.37
C ARG A 41 -3.71 18.23 12.40
N SER A 42 -2.89 17.19 12.63
CA SER A 42 -3.37 15.80 12.61
C SER A 42 -2.70 14.98 13.71
N PRO A 43 -3.44 14.56 14.75
CA PRO A 43 -2.90 13.68 15.78
C PRO A 43 -2.61 12.26 15.26
N LEU A 44 -3.16 11.89 14.10
CA LEU A 44 -2.93 10.60 13.46
C LEU A 44 -1.66 10.60 12.61
N SER A 45 -1.24 11.73 12.05
CA SER A 45 -0.07 11.82 11.18
C SER A 45 1.22 11.40 11.89
N ILE A 46 2.09 10.67 11.18
CA ILE A 46 3.46 10.38 11.64
C ILE A 46 4.34 11.64 11.67
N PHE A 47 3.99 12.66 10.89
CA PHE A 47 4.65 13.96 10.88
C PHE A 47 4.00 14.85 11.93
N LYS A 48 4.81 15.31 12.89
CA LYS A 48 4.40 16.23 13.95
C LYS A 48 4.24 17.64 13.37
N ASP A 49 3.35 18.42 13.97
CA ASP A 49 3.11 19.83 13.61
C ASP A 49 4.41 20.64 13.51
N ASP A 50 5.33 20.47 14.46
CA ASP A 50 6.59 21.21 14.48
C ASP A 50 7.51 20.92 13.30
N GLU A 51 7.34 19.79 12.60
CA GLU A 51 8.12 19.47 11.40
C GLU A 51 7.74 20.37 10.21
N TYR A 52 6.55 20.97 10.23
CA TYR A 52 6.13 21.96 9.22
C TYR A 52 6.69 23.36 9.51
N ASN A 53 7.29 23.61 10.68
CA ASN A 53 7.91 24.89 10.99
C ASN A 53 9.04 25.19 9.99
N GLY A 54 9.08 26.42 9.46
CA GLY A 54 10.09 26.84 8.49
C GLY A 54 9.87 26.34 7.06
N THR A 55 8.85 25.52 6.79
CA THR A 55 8.46 25.14 5.42
C THR A 55 7.75 26.28 4.67
N GLY A 56 7.18 27.23 5.42
CA GLY A 56 6.31 28.29 4.90
C GLY A 56 4.84 27.87 4.75
N ALA A 57 4.50 26.60 5.03
CA ALA A 57 3.12 26.15 5.13
C ALA A 57 2.45 26.68 6.40
N THR A 58 1.14 26.88 6.36
CA THR A 58 0.33 27.36 7.48
C THR A 58 -0.41 26.20 8.14
N LEU A 59 -0.18 25.99 9.44
CA LEU A 59 -0.96 25.01 10.20
C LEU A 59 -2.36 25.56 10.51
N VAL A 60 -3.39 24.79 10.17
CA VAL A 60 -4.81 25.12 10.36
C VAL A 60 -5.53 24.03 11.17
N SER A 61 -6.74 24.30 11.65
CA SER A 61 -7.49 23.35 12.47
C SER A 61 -7.90 22.09 11.68
N THR A 62 -7.84 20.94 12.33
CA THR A 62 -8.34 19.65 11.82
C THR A 62 -9.78 19.79 11.33
N GLY A 63 -10.08 19.27 10.14
CA GLY A 63 -11.43 19.30 9.55
C GLY A 63 -11.86 20.64 8.95
N SER A 64 -11.01 21.67 8.96
CA SER A 64 -11.36 22.99 8.41
C SER A 64 -11.61 23.00 6.91
N TRP A 65 -11.16 21.98 6.18
CA TRP A 65 -11.30 21.87 4.73
C TRP A 65 -12.75 21.98 4.22
N THR A 66 -13.77 21.66 5.04
CA THR A 66 -15.17 21.76 4.63
C THR A 66 -15.63 23.21 4.43
N ASP A 67 -15.06 24.14 5.20
CA ASP A 67 -15.51 25.53 5.31
C ASP A 67 -14.64 26.50 4.51
N VAL A 68 -13.50 26.06 3.97
CA VAL A 68 -12.63 26.92 3.16
C VAL A 68 -13.28 27.30 1.82
N PRO A 69 -12.82 28.41 1.20
CA PRO A 69 -13.26 28.83 -0.13
C PRO A 69 -13.23 27.70 -1.17
N ALA A 70 -14.20 27.70 -2.10
CA ALA A 70 -14.40 26.61 -3.05
C ALA A 70 -13.27 26.45 -4.09
N ASP A 71 -12.45 27.49 -4.28
CA ASP A 71 -11.29 27.51 -5.16
C ASP A 71 -10.03 26.89 -4.54
N HIS A 72 -10.06 26.52 -3.25
CA HIS A 72 -9.01 25.69 -2.64
C HIS A 72 -9.04 24.28 -3.23
N ILE A 73 -7.86 23.70 -3.44
CA ILE A 73 -7.72 22.28 -3.80
C ILE A 73 -7.45 21.50 -2.53
N ILE A 74 -8.34 20.56 -2.19
CA ILE A 74 -8.22 19.71 -1.01
C ILE A 74 -7.33 18.52 -1.37
N VAL A 75 -6.23 18.35 -0.66
CA VAL A 75 -5.30 17.23 -0.86
C VAL A 75 -5.35 16.31 0.35
N GLY A 76 -5.61 15.04 0.12
CA GLY A 76 -5.56 14.00 1.14
C GLY A 76 -5.06 12.70 0.52
N LEU A 77 -4.83 11.70 1.35
CA LEU A 77 -4.42 10.38 0.90
C LEU A 77 -5.61 9.45 0.76
N LYS A 78 -6.39 9.20 1.82
CA LYS A 78 -7.43 8.17 1.81
C LYS A 78 -8.82 8.67 1.43
N GLU A 79 -9.80 7.77 1.47
CA GLU A 79 -11.20 8.08 1.30
C GLU A 79 -11.71 9.05 2.38
N LEU A 80 -12.75 9.82 2.05
CA LEU A 80 -13.47 10.62 3.05
C LEU A 80 -14.42 9.70 3.83
N PRO A 81 -14.82 10.06 5.05
CA PRO A 81 -15.95 9.42 5.71
C PRO A 81 -17.18 9.41 4.78
N GLU A 82 -17.99 8.35 4.87
CA GLU A 82 -19.23 8.17 4.11
C GLU A 82 -20.36 9.09 4.59
N ASP A 83 -20.04 10.35 4.84
CA ASP A 83 -21.00 11.39 5.18
C ASP A 83 -21.75 11.84 3.93
N ASP A 84 -23.05 12.09 4.07
CA ASP A 84 -23.91 12.50 2.97
C ASP A 84 -23.99 14.03 2.83
N PHE A 85 -22.86 14.66 2.48
CA PHE A 85 -22.84 16.09 2.12
C PHE A 85 -22.21 16.34 0.74
N PRO A 86 -22.70 17.35 -0.02
CA PRO A 86 -22.12 17.73 -1.30
C PRO A 86 -20.67 18.22 -1.17
N LEU A 87 -19.79 17.75 -2.05
CA LEU A 87 -18.38 18.16 -2.13
C LEU A 87 -18.23 19.27 -3.16
N LYS A 88 -17.86 20.46 -2.71
CA LYS A 88 -17.76 21.68 -3.54
C LYS A 88 -16.38 21.94 -4.12
N HIS A 89 -15.34 21.32 -3.56
CA HIS A 89 -13.95 21.59 -3.92
C HIS A 89 -13.44 20.64 -5.01
N THR A 90 -12.26 20.96 -5.55
CA THR A 90 -11.44 19.97 -6.25
C THR A 90 -10.67 19.15 -5.20
N HIS A 91 -10.79 17.83 -5.24
CA HIS A 91 -10.10 16.90 -4.34
C HIS A 91 -9.03 16.11 -5.07
N VAL A 92 -7.86 15.97 -4.46
CA VAL A 92 -6.79 15.04 -4.85
C VAL A 92 -6.66 14.00 -3.74
N GLN A 93 -7.10 12.76 -3.99
CA GLN A 93 -7.07 11.66 -3.01
C GLN A 93 -7.23 10.29 -3.67
N PHE A 94 -6.99 9.21 -2.93
CA PHE A 94 -7.53 7.88 -3.27
C PHE A 94 -8.99 7.82 -2.81
N ALA A 95 -9.96 7.86 -3.74
CA ALA A 95 -11.37 7.80 -3.37
C ALA A 95 -11.94 6.38 -3.40
N HIS A 96 -11.26 5.46 -4.10
CA HIS A 96 -11.66 4.06 -4.22
C HIS A 96 -13.12 3.89 -4.69
N CYS A 97 -13.53 4.66 -5.70
CA CYS A 97 -14.91 4.62 -6.23
C CYS A 97 -15.00 4.34 -7.74
N TYR A 98 -13.91 3.97 -8.43
CA TYR A 98 -13.90 3.75 -9.88
C TYR A 98 -13.91 2.28 -10.33
N LYS A 99 -13.84 1.33 -9.40
CA LYS A 99 -13.73 -0.12 -9.67
C LYS A 99 -14.96 -0.91 -9.18
N GLY A 100 -16.08 -0.23 -8.96
CA GLY A 100 -17.32 -0.88 -8.50
C GLY A 100 -17.27 -1.34 -7.03
N GLN A 101 -16.45 -0.69 -6.21
CA GLN A 101 -16.40 -0.94 -4.77
C GLN A 101 -17.78 -0.74 -4.12
N GLY A 102 -18.07 -1.42 -3.01
CA GLY A 102 -19.33 -1.20 -2.29
C GLY A 102 -19.53 0.29 -1.95
N GLY A 103 -20.69 0.85 -2.28
CA GLY A 103 -21.00 2.27 -2.03
C GLY A 103 -20.30 3.30 -2.93
N TRP A 104 -19.63 2.86 -4.01
CA TRP A 104 -18.90 3.76 -4.92
C TRP A 104 -19.75 4.91 -5.48
N ASP A 105 -21.03 4.66 -5.74
CA ASP A 105 -21.99 5.61 -6.28
C ASP A 105 -22.35 6.71 -5.27
N LYS A 106 -22.45 6.35 -3.99
CA LYS A 106 -22.65 7.31 -2.89
C LYS A 106 -21.45 8.22 -2.71
N VAL A 107 -20.23 7.67 -2.82
CA VAL A 107 -19.00 8.48 -2.75
C VAL A 107 -18.92 9.44 -3.94
N LEU A 108 -19.13 8.91 -5.15
CA LEU A 108 -18.93 9.67 -6.39
C LEU A 108 -20.00 10.75 -6.60
N SER A 109 -21.26 10.48 -6.24
CA SER A 109 -22.37 11.43 -6.40
C SER A 109 -22.24 12.72 -5.57
N ARG A 110 -21.46 12.71 -4.49
CA ARG A 110 -21.23 13.90 -3.66
C ARG A 110 -20.57 15.04 -4.44
N PHE A 111 -19.70 14.72 -5.40
CA PHE A 111 -18.97 15.71 -6.20
C PHE A 111 -19.88 16.51 -7.15
N PRO A 112 -20.63 15.89 -8.10
CA PRO A 112 -21.51 16.63 -9.00
C PRO A 112 -22.61 17.40 -8.24
N ARG A 113 -23.13 16.85 -7.14
CA ARG A 113 -24.09 17.55 -6.24
C ARG A 113 -23.54 18.87 -5.68
N GLY A 114 -22.23 18.95 -5.44
CA GLY A 114 -21.57 20.15 -4.90
C GLY A 114 -20.87 21.00 -5.95
N GLY A 115 -20.81 20.55 -7.21
CA GLY A 115 -19.99 21.16 -8.26
C GLY A 115 -18.48 20.88 -8.10
N GLY A 116 -18.10 19.95 -7.23
CA GLY A 116 -16.71 19.56 -7.00
C GLY A 116 -16.14 18.67 -8.09
N THR A 117 -14.86 18.36 -7.97
CA THR A 117 -14.12 17.49 -8.89
C THR A 117 -13.23 16.53 -8.11
N LEU A 118 -13.13 15.28 -8.56
CA LEU A 118 -12.17 14.32 -8.04
C LEU A 118 -11.01 14.14 -9.04
N LEU A 119 -9.79 14.32 -8.56
CA LEU A 119 -8.54 13.99 -9.24
C LEU A 119 -7.92 12.80 -8.51
N ASP A 120 -8.36 11.59 -8.86
CA ASP A 120 -8.02 10.39 -8.08
C ASP A 120 -6.54 9.98 -8.24
N LEU A 121 -5.82 9.91 -7.12
CA LEU A 121 -4.39 9.57 -7.04
C LEU A 121 -4.08 8.17 -7.59
N GLU A 122 -5.06 7.25 -7.59
CA GLU A 122 -4.89 5.90 -8.09
C GLU A 122 -4.62 5.86 -9.60
N PHE A 123 -5.18 6.81 -10.35
CA PHE A 123 -5.23 6.81 -11.81
C PHE A 123 -4.36 7.89 -12.45
N LEU A 124 -3.47 8.51 -11.68
CA LEU A 124 -2.48 9.44 -12.23
C LEU A 124 -1.36 8.64 -12.90
N GLU A 125 -1.23 8.80 -14.22
CA GLU A 125 -0.27 8.05 -15.05
C GLU A 125 0.69 8.98 -15.82
N ASP A 126 1.91 8.50 -16.05
CA ASP A 126 2.88 9.12 -16.94
C ASP A 126 2.53 8.89 -18.42
N GLU A 127 3.40 9.30 -19.33
CA GLU A 127 3.16 9.20 -20.78
C GLU A 127 3.18 7.76 -21.29
N ASN A 128 3.72 6.84 -20.50
CA ASN A 128 3.83 5.41 -20.80
C ASN A 128 2.73 4.59 -20.10
N GLY A 129 1.72 5.24 -19.50
CA GLY A 129 0.66 4.57 -18.74
C GLY A 129 1.13 4.01 -17.40
N ARG A 130 2.29 4.44 -16.87
CA ARG A 130 2.75 4.00 -15.55
C ARG A 130 2.26 4.98 -14.50
N ARG A 131 1.75 4.44 -13.38
CA ARG A 131 1.33 5.26 -12.24
C ARG A 131 2.47 6.16 -11.75
N VAL A 132 2.18 7.47 -11.63
CA VAL A 132 3.16 8.50 -11.25
C VAL A 132 3.67 8.32 -9.83
N ALA A 133 2.78 7.95 -8.90
CA ALA A 133 3.11 7.71 -7.50
C ALA A 133 2.38 6.46 -6.98
N ALA A 134 3.12 5.62 -6.25
CA ALA A 134 2.57 4.44 -5.62
C ALA A 134 3.40 4.01 -4.40
N PHE A 135 2.79 3.25 -3.50
CA PHE A 135 3.43 2.74 -2.28
C PHE A 135 4.15 1.40 -2.46
N GLY A 136 4.31 0.92 -3.70
CA GLY A 136 4.73 -0.45 -3.99
C GLY A 136 6.00 -0.88 -3.27
N TYR A 137 7.05 -0.04 -3.27
CA TYR A 137 8.32 -0.35 -2.60
C TYR A 137 8.14 -0.70 -1.12
N HIS A 138 7.50 0.19 -0.36
CA HIS A 138 7.28 -0.01 1.06
C HIS A 138 6.26 -1.10 1.37
N ALA A 139 5.36 -1.43 0.43
CA ALA A 139 4.50 -2.60 0.56
C ALA A 139 5.33 -3.89 0.56
N GLY A 140 6.23 -4.05 -0.40
CA GLY A 140 7.14 -5.21 -0.46
C GLY A 140 8.11 -5.25 0.71
N PHE A 141 8.67 -4.10 1.08
CA PHE A 141 9.59 -3.98 2.23
C PHE A 141 8.90 -4.40 3.54
N ALA A 142 7.70 -3.88 3.83
CA ALA A 142 6.95 -4.26 5.01
C ALA A 142 6.45 -5.71 4.97
N GLY A 143 6.02 -6.19 3.78
CA GLY A 143 5.56 -7.57 3.59
C GLY A 143 6.65 -8.59 3.88
N ALA A 144 7.85 -8.39 3.30
CA ALA A 144 9.01 -9.23 3.60
C ALA A 144 9.41 -9.15 5.07
N ALA A 145 9.20 -8.02 5.75
CA ALA A 145 9.59 -7.84 7.15
C ALA A 145 8.71 -8.68 8.05
N LEU A 146 7.39 -8.58 7.88
CA LEU A 146 6.45 -9.42 8.61
C LEU A 146 6.66 -10.90 8.28
N ALA A 147 7.01 -11.23 7.04
CA ALA A 147 7.28 -12.62 6.66
C ALA A 147 8.50 -13.21 7.39
N LEU A 148 9.61 -12.46 7.46
CA LEU A 148 10.82 -12.87 8.17
C LEU A 148 10.62 -12.88 9.69
N MET A 149 9.88 -11.92 10.24
CA MET A 149 9.48 -11.92 11.65
C MET A 149 8.63 -13.15 11.99
N THR A 150 7.67 -13.50 11.13
CA THR A 150 6.81 -14.69 11.28
C THR A 150 7.62 -15.97 11.21
N TRP A 151 8.57 -16.07 10.27
CA TRP A 151 9.45 -17.23 10.15
C TRP A 151 10.27 -17.44 11.42
N GLY A 152 10.90 -16.37 11.93
CA GLY A 152 11.64 -16.41 13.20
C GLY A 152 10.75 -16.79 14.39
N TRP A 153 9.52 -16.25 14.43
CA TRP A 153 8.53 -16.52 15.47
C TRP A 153 8.12 -18.00 15.51
N GLN A 154 7.72 -18.57 14.36
CA GLN A 154 7.29 -19.97 14.24
C GLN A 154 8.36 -20.97 14.68
N LEU A 155 9.64 -20.62 14.56
CA LEU A 155 10.77 -21.47 14.98
C LEU A 155 11.08 -21.35 16.48
N THR A 156 10.67 -20.27 17.12
CA THR A 156 11.06 -19.92 18.50
C THR A 156 9.93 -20.07 19.52
N HIS A 157 8.69 -20.26 19.08
CA HIS A 157 7.48 -20.34 19.90
C HIS A 157 6.68 -21.63 19.63
N ASP A 158 5.64 -21.90 20.42
CA ASP A 158 4.77 -23.05 20.18
C ASP A 158 4.04 -22.90 18.82
N LYS A 159 3.84 -24.01 18.11
CA LYS A 159 3.21 -24.01 16.77
C LYS A 159 1.79 -23.46 16.76
N LYS A 160 1.12 -23.36 17.92
CA LYS A 160 -0.22 -22.78 18.07
C LYS A 160 -0.19 -21.27 18.28
N GLU A 161 0.97 -20.68 18.55
CA GLU A 161 1.11 -19.25 18.79
C GLU A 161 1.34 -18.50 17.47
N ALA A 162 0.40 -17.62 17.12
CA ALA A 162 0.55 -16.71 15.99
C ALA A 162 1.52 -15.55 16.33
N LEU A 163 2.10 -14.93 15.30
CA LEU A 163 2.86 -13.70 15.49
C LEU A 163 1.95 -12.65 16.15
N PRO A 164 2.37 -12.01 17.27
CA PRO A 164 1.56 -11.02 17.93
C PRO A 164 1.36 -9.78 17.06
N GLY A 165 0.35 -8.98 17.40
CA GLY A 165 0.06 -7.74 16.71
C GLY A 165 1.26 -6.79 16.65
N VAL A 166 1.46 -6.19 15.48
CA VAL A 166 2.58 -5.29 15.17
C VAL A 166 2.08 -3.85 15.12
N LYS A 167 2.91 -2.91 15.55
CA LYS A 167 2.62 -1.47 15.44
C LYS A 167 3.50 -0.84 14.36
N PRO A 168 3.07 0.27 13.75
CA PRO A 168 3.92 1.03 12.84
C PRO A 168 5.26 1.40 13.47
N PHE A 169 6.32 1.28 12.70
CA PHE A 169 7.67 1.65 13.10
C PHE A 169 7.90 3.14 12.84
N ALA A 170 8.68 3.77 13.72
CA ALA A 170 8.98 5.19 13.59
C ALA A 170 9.96 5.52 12.46
N ASN A 171 10.80 4.53 12.08
CA ASN A 171 11.72 4.63 10.95
C ASN A 171 12.21 3.24 10.49
N GLU A 172 12.89 3.22 9.34
CA GLU A 172 13.32 2.01 8.64
C GLU A 172 14.33 1.20 9.45
N GLN A 173 15.26 1.87 10.12
CA GLN A 173 16.30 1.21 10.91
C GLN A 173 15.71 0.38 12.05
N LEU A 174 14.70 0.92 12.75
CA LEU A 174 14.02 0.18 13.83
C LEU A 174 13.32 -1.09 13.31
N LEU A 175 12.73 -1.04 12.12
CA LEU A 175 12.13 -2.22 11.48
C LEU A 175 13.22 -3.24 11.13
N ILE A 176 14.30 -2.81 10.49
CA ILE A 176 15.43 -3.69 10.12
C ILE A 176 16.02 -4.36 11.36
N ASP A 177 16.20 -3.62 12.46
CA ASP A 177 16.76 -4.16 13.70
C ASP A 177 15.86 -5.21 14.34
N GLU A 178 14.54 -5.04 14.29
CA GLU A 178 13.58 -6.07 14.72
C GLU A 178 13.66 -7.31 13.83
N VAL A 179 13.64 -7.13 12.50
CA VAL A 179 13.74 -8.24 11.54
C VAL A 179 15.03 -9.03 11.74
N LYS A 180 16.18 -8.35 11.90
CA LYS A 180 17.47 -9.01 12.18
C LYS A 180 17.43 -9.83 13.46
N ARG A 181 16.81 -9.31 14.53
CA ARG A 181 16.63 -10.07 15.77
C ARG A 181 15.79 -11.32 15.55
N SER A 182 14.68 -11.22 14.82
CA SER A 182 13.84 -12.39 14.50
C SER A 182 14.58 -13.41 13.63
N VAL A 183 15.31 -12.96 12.61
CA VAL A 183 16.08 -13.84 11.70
C VAL A 183 17.19 -14.57 12.44
N GLU A 184 17.99 -13.88 13.26
CA GLU A 184 19.06 -14.54 14.04
C GLU A 184 18.49 -15.51 15.08
N ALA A 185 17.35 -15.18 15.72
CA ALA A 185 16.68 -16.10 16.63
C ALA A 185 16.17 -17.36 15.91
N GLY A 186 15.57 -17.20 14.73
CA GLY A 186 15.14 -18.32 13.88
C GLY A 186 16.31 -19.18 13.43
N LYS A 187 17.39 -18.57 12.93
CA LYS A 187 18.63 -19.25 12.54
C LYS A 187 19.26 -20.04 13.69
N ALA A 188 19.25 -19.52 14.91
CA ALA A 188 19.76 -20.24 16.08
C ALA A 188 18.95 -21.52 16.38
N LYS A 189 17.68 -21.60 15.93
CA LYS A 189 16.82 -22.78 16.08
C LYS A 189 16.88 -23.73 14.89
N SER A 190 16.88 -23.20 13.66
CA SER A 190 16.87 -24.00 12.43
C SER A 190 18.26 -24.45 11.96
N GLY A 191 19.32 -23.75 12.40
CA GLY A 191 20.69 -23.97 11.92
C GLY A 191 20.99 -23.32 10.56
N HIS A 192 20.06 -22.58 9.97
CA HIS A 192 20.25 -21.90 8.68
C HIS A 192 19.50 -20.57 8.59
N LEU A 193 19.94 -19.68 7.69
CA LEU A 193 19.17 -18.50 7.29
C LEU A 193 18.03 -18.93 6.33
N PRO A 194 16.90 -18.21 6.31
CA PRO A 194 15.80 -18.56 5.42
C PRO A 194 16.16 -18.30 3.95
N ARG A 195 15.80 -19.24 3.09
CA ARG A 195 15.68 -19.02 1.64
C ARG A 195 14.38 -18.29 1.37
N VAL A 196 14.44 -17.19 0.64
CA VAL A 196 13.27 -16.37 0.29
C VAL A 196 13.06 -16.38 -1.21
N LEU A 197 11.84 -16.73 -1.65
CA LEU A 197 11.40 -16.52 -3.03
C LEU A 197 10.56 -15.25 -3.11
N VAL A 198 10.92 -14.35 -4.03
CA VAL A 198 10.14 -13.17 -4.37
C VAL A 198 9.68 -13.29 -5.82
N ILE A 199 8.36 -13.38 -6.05
CA ILE A 199 7.77 -13.34 -7.40
C ILE A 199 7.32 -11.91 -7.70
N GLY A 200 7.73 -11.37 -8.85
CA GLY A 200 7.59 -9.95 -9.20
C GLY A 200 8.77 -9.09 -8.75
N ALA A 201 9.95 -9.70 -8.67
CA ALA A 201 11.17 -9.12 -8.11
C ALA A 201 11.65 -7.85 -8.83
N LEU A 202 11.35 -7.69 -10.12
CA LEU A 202 11.77 -6.52 -10.91
C LEU A 202 10.83 -5.32 -10.70
N GLY A 203 9.62 -5.52 -10.16
CA GLY A 203 8.66 -4.47 -9.87
C GLY A 203 9.04 -3.58 -8.67
N ARG A 204 8.31 -2.49 -8.44
CA ARG A 204 8.53 -1.62 -7.27
C ARG A 204 8.40 -2.41 -5.96
N CYS A 205 7.38 -3.26 -5.86
CA CYS A 205 7.15 -4.15 -4.70
C CYS A 205 8.28 -5.15 -4.51
N GLY A 206 8.60 -5.93 -5.55
CA GLY A 206 9.63 -6.96 -5.44
C GLY A 206 10.98 -6.39 -5.06
N ARG A 207 11.38 -5.25 -5.60
CA ARG A 207 12.62 -4.56 -5.19
C ARG A 207 12.62 -4.17 -3.72
N GLY A 208 11.50 -3.72 -3.16
CA GLY A 208 11.39 -3.42 -1.73
C GLY A 208 11.49 -4.67 -0.85
N ALA A 209 10.87 -5.77 -1.27
CA ALA A 209 10.98 -7.06 -0.57
C ALA A 209 12.43 -7.58 -0.59
N VAL A 210 13.08 -7.54 -1.76
CA VAL A 210 14.49 -7.94 -1.93
C VAL A 210 15.42 -7.07 -1.10
N ASP A 211 15.27 -5.73 -1.15
CA ASP A 211 16.11 -4.80 -0.38
C ASP A 211 16.02 -5.05 1.12
N LEU A 212 14.80 -5.31 1.65
CA LEU A 212 14.68 -5.71 3.04
C LEU A 212 15.44 -7.02 3.32
N CYS A 213 15.24 -8.06 2.52
CA CYS A 213 15.92 -9.35 2.74
C CYS A 213 17.46 -9.16 2.77
N GLU A 214 18.01 -8.38 1.85
CA GLU A 214 19.43 -8.03 1.79
C GLU A 214 19.86 -7.25 3.05
N LYS A 215 19.10 -6.22 3.45
CA LYS A 215 19.35 -5.43 4.67
C LYS A 215 19.25 -6.26 5.94
N ALA A 216 18.42 -7.29 5.97
CA ALA A 216 18.29 -8.26 7.06
C ALA A 216 19.44 -9.29 7.08
N GLY A 217 20.35 -9.28 6.10
CA GLY A 217 21.54 -10.13 6.04
C GLY A 217 21.34 -11.45 5.30
N LEU A 218 20.27 -11.60 4.53
CA LEU A 218 20.03 -12.80 3.73
C LEU A 218 20.80 -12.75 2.42
N SER A 219 21.24 -13.91 1.94
CA SER A 219 21.96 -14.08 0.67
C SER A 219 21.27 -15.04 -0.30
N ASP A 220 20.45 -15.98 0.19
CA ASP A 220 19.69 -16.93 -0.64
C ASP A 220 18.29 -16.36 -0.95
N ILE A 221 18.24 -15.46 -1.94
CA ILE A 221 17.01 -14.78 -2.39
C ILE A 221 16.77 -15.15 -3.86
N LEU A 222 15.74 -15.93 -4.13
CA LEU A 222 15.29 -16.24 -5.48
C LEU A 222 14.44 -15.07 -5.99
N LYS A 223 14.94 -14.38 -7.01
CA LYS A 223 14.33 -13.17 -7.59
C LYS A 223 13.62 -13.54 -8.89
N TRP A 224 12.35 -13.92 -8.80
CA TRP A 224 11.55 -14.36 -9.94
C TRP A 224 10.70 -13.23 -10.52
N ASP A 225 10.49 -13.27 -11.82
CA ASP A 225 9.60 -12.36 -12.54
C ASP A 225 8.92 -13.10 -13.72
N MET A 226 8.49 -12.35 -14.74
CA MET A 226 7.82 -12.89 -15.93
C MET A 226 8.63 -13.97 -16.67
N ALA A 227 9.96 -13.89 -16.62
CA ALA A 227 10.82 -14.88 -17.28
C ALA A 227 10.63 -16.28 -16.69
N GLU A 228 10.58 -16.39 -15.36
CA GLU A 228 10.44 -17.66 -14.66
C GLU A 228 8.98 -18.13 -14.63
N THR A 229 8.05 -17.22 -14.33
CA THR A 229 6.60 -17.53 -14.27
C THR A 229 6.00 -17.80 -15.64
N GLY A 230 6.61 -17.32 -16.72
CA GLY A 230 6.21 -17.62 -18.10
C GLY A 230 6.90 -18.87 -18.69
N ALA A 231 7.98 -19.35 -18.09
CA ALA A 231 8.74 -20.49 -18.61
C ALA A 231 8.03 -21.84 -18.41
N LYS A 232 7.17 -21.94 -17.39
CA LYS A 232 6.38 -23.14 -17.08
C LYS A 232 5.07 -22.77 -16.41
N PRO A 233 3.98 -23.55 -16.55
CA PRO A 233 2.79 -23.37 -15.73
C PRO A 233 3.09 -23.74 -14.27
N GLY A 234 2.40 -23.10 -13.33
CA GLY A 234 2.39 -23.54 -11.93
C GLY A 234 1.58 -24.85 -11.72
N PRO A 235 1.61 -25.45 -10.52
CA PRO A 235 2.29 -24.97 -9.30
C PRO A 235 3.82 -24.98 -9.39
N TYR A 236 4.49 -24.04 -8.73
CA TYR A 236 5.94 -23.91 -8.73
C TYR A 236 6.57 -24.59 -7.51
N LYS A 237 7.39 -25.61 -7.76
CA LYS A 237 8.10 -26.35 -6.71
C LYS A 237 9.03 -25.43 -5.89
N GLU A 238 9.59 -24.41 -6.53
CA GLU A 238 10.48 -23.43 -5.91
C GLU A 238 9.82 -22.65 -4.77
N ILE A 239 8.48 -22.54 -4.77
CA ILE A 239 7.73 -21.96 -3.67
C ILE A 239 7.81 -22.86 -2.44
N ILE A 240 7.54 -24.16 -2.56
CA ILE A 240 7.54 -25.09 -1.42
C ILE A 240 8.96 -25.45 -0.93
N GLU A 241 9.98 -25.29 -1.78
CA GLU A 241 11.40 -25.49 -1.45
C GLU A 241 12.05 -24.27 -0.77
N SER A 242 11.38 -23.11 -0.78
CA SER A 242 11.81 -21.90 -0.06
C SER A 242 11.20 -21.88 1.34
N ASP A 243 11.84 -21.22 2.31
CA ASP A 243 11.28 -21.12 3.67
C ASP A 243 10.20 -20.03 3.74
N VAL A 244 10.37 -18.97 2.94
CA VAL A 244 9.46 -17.83 2.83
C VAL A 244 9.17 -17.53 1.37
N PHE A 245 7.90 -17.27 1.05
CA PHE A 245 7.46 -16.79 -0.25
C PHE A 245 6.79 -15.42 -0.14
N VAL A 246 7.26 -14.44 -0.92
CA VAL A 246 6.67 -13.10 -1.04
C VAL A 246 6.14 -12.90 -2.46
N ASN A 247 4.82 -12.75 -2.60
CA ASN A 247 4.20 -12.42 -3.88
C ASN A 247 4.04 -10.90 -4.06
N CYS A 248 4.56 -10.38 -5.15
CA CYS A 248 4.49 -8.97 -5.55
C CYS A 248 3.80 -8.77 -6.91
N ILE A 249 3.08 -9.79 -7.42
CA ILE A 249 2.31 -9.69 -8.67
C ILE A 249 0.83 -9.86 -8.39
N TYR A 250 0.03 -8.90 -8.86
CA TYR A 250 -1.42 -9.01 -8.95
C TYR A 250 -1.81 -9.69 -10.26
N LEU A 251 -2.53 -10.81 -10.18
CA LEU A 251 -3.08 -11.52 -11.34
C LEU A 251 -4.55 -11.86 -11.07
N SER A 252 -5.43 -11.49 -12.00
CA SER A 252 -6.86 -11.77 -11.93
C SER A 252 -7.38 -12.58 -13.11
N GLN A 253 -6.49 -12.97 -14.04
CA GLN A 253 -6.84 -13.88 -15.13
C GLN A 253 -6.76 -15.33 -14.67
N LYS A 254 -7.63 -16.18 -15.21
CA LYS A 254 -7.62 -17.61 -14.90
C LYS A 254 -6.36 -18.27 -15.47
N ILE A 255 -5.37 -18.49 -14.61
CA ILE A 255 -4.13 -19.21 -14.89
C ILE A 255 -3.97 -20.39 -13.92
N PRO A 256 -3.09 -21.36 -14.20
CA PRO A 256 -2.67 -22.33 -13.19
C PRO A 256 -2.14 -21.59 -11.94
N PRO A 257 -2.54 -22.00 -10.73
CA PRO A 257 -2.12 -21.32 -9.51
C PRO A 257 -0.61 -21.51 -9.29
N PHE A 258 0.00 -20.58 -8.59
CA PHE A 258 1.41 -20.65 -8.19
C PHE A 258 1.63 -21.76 -7.16
N ILE A 259 0.67 -21.95 -6.27
CA ILE A 259 0.66 -22.99 -5.24
C ILE A 259 -0.79 -23.45 -5.01
N ASP A 260 -0.98 -24.68 -4.56
CA ASP A 260 -2.28 -25.26 -4.28
C ASP A 260 -2.21 -26.27 -3.12
N ALA A 261 -3.36 -26.83 -2.74
CA ALA A 261 -3.42 -27.81 -1.66
C ALA A 261 -2.60 -29.08 -1.96
N ALA A 262 -2.46 -29.48 -3.23
CA ALA A 262 -1.72 -30.68 -3.62
C ALA A 262 -0.21 -30.48 -3.50
N SER A 263 0.32 -29.36 -3.98
CA SER A 263 1.73 -28.98 -3.83
C SER A 263 2.12 -28.75 -2.37
N LEU A 264 1.19 -28.28 -1.53
CA LEU A 264 1.42 -28.10 -0.09
C LEU A 264 1.48 -29.41 0.72
N SER A 265 0.99 -30.52 0.16
CA SER A 265 1.01 -31.84 0.81
C SER A 265 2.36 -32.55 0.69
N ASP A 266 3.35 -31.95 0.02
CA ASP A 266 4.70 -32.48 -0.06
C ASP A 266 5.32 -32.64 1.34
N GLU A 267 5.84 -33.84 1.64
CA GLU A 267 6.44 -34.18 2.94
C GLU A 267 7.72 -33.37 3.19
N ASP A 268 8.44 -33.00 2.12
CA ASP A 268 9.69 -32.24 2.15
C ASP A 268 9.47 -30.72 2.09
N ARG A 269 8.23 -30.23 2.20
CA ARG A 269 7.92 -28.79 2.21
C ARG A 269 8.70 -28.06 3.29
N ARG A 270 9.42 -27.02 2.86
CA ARG A 270 10.15 -26.06 3.72
C ARG A 270 9.39 -24.77 3.96
N LEU A 271 8.50 -24.40 3.04
CA LEU A 271 7.72 -23.16 3.12
C LEU A 271 6.91 -23.09 4.39
N SER A 272 7.17 -22.11 5.26
CA SER A 272 6.40 -21.89 6.49
C SER A 272 5.65 -20.55 6.51
N VAL A 273 6.01 -19.62 5.62
CA VAL A 273 5.37 -18.31 5.53
C VAL A 273 5.15 -17.89 4.07
N VAL A 274 3.93 -17.45 3.78
CA VAL A 274 3.58 -16.75 2.53
C VAL A 274 3.16 -15.33 2.89
N CYS A 275 3.76 -14.33 2.26
CA CYS A 275 3.25 -12.97 2.27
C CYS A 275 2.74 -12.63 0.87
N ASP A 276 1.42 -12.52 0.73
CA ASP A 276 0.83 -12.01 -0.50
C ASP A 276 0.63 -10.50 -0.40
N VAL A 277 1.62 -9.74 -0.89
CA VAL A 277 1.56 -8.26 -0.92
C VAL A 277 0.49 -7.78 -1.90
N SER A 278 0.11 -8.63 -2.85
CA SER A 278 -0.91 -8.34 -3.87
C SER A 278 -2.29 -8.91 -3.49
N CYS A 279 -2.49 -9.21 -2.20
CA CYS A 279 -3.70 -9.86 -1.72
C CYS A 279 -4.97 -9.11 -2.14
N ASP A 280 -5.93 -9.87 -2.64
CA ASP A 280 -7.27 -9.38 -2.97
C ASP A 280 -8.26 -10.55 -2.76
N THR A 281 -8.97 -10.53 -1.65
CA THR A 281 -9.97 -11.56 -1.31
C THR A 281 -11.21 -11.52 -2.19
N THR A 282 -11.36 -10.49 -3.03
CA THR A 282 -12.44 -10.41 -4.03
C THR A 282 -12.05 -11.00 -5.38
N ASN A 283 -10.77 -11.38 -5.56
CA ASN A 283 -10.26 -11.93 -6.81
C ASN A 283 -10.73 -13.38 -7.01
N PRO A 284 -11.57 -13.68 -8.02
CA PRO A 284 -12.07 -15.03 -8.27
C PRO A 284 -10.99 -15.99 -8.83
N HIS A 285 -9.84 -15.45 -9.21
CA HIS A 285 -8.72 -16.17 -9.83
C HIS A 285 -7.40 -15.90 -9.10
N ASN A 286 -7.46 -15.86 -7.76
CA ASN A 286 -6.27 -15.70 -6.92
C ASN A 286 -5.23 -16.80 -7.27
N PRO A 287 -3.99 -16.43 -7.67
CA PRO A 287 -2.93 -17.39 -7.99
C PRO A 287 -2.40 -18.13 -6.75
N ILE A 288 -2.77 -17.72 -5.54
CA ILE A 288 -2.36 -18.31 -4.26
C ILE A 288 -3.63 -18.72 -3.47
N PRO A 289 -4.42 -19.71 -3.95
CA PRO A 289 -5.72 -20.10 -3.39
C PRO A 289 -5.60 -20.92 -2.10
N ILE A 290 -4.97 -20.35 -1.05
CA ILE A 290 -4.70 -21.01 0.24
C ILE A 290 -5.20 -20.21 1.44
N TYR A 291 -5.86 -19.07 1.21
CA TYR A 291 -6.44 -18.20 2.22
C TYR A 291 -7.65 -17.43 1.66
N GLU A 292 -8.53 -16.97 2.54
CA GLU A 292 -9.80 -16.31 2.16
C GLU A 292 -10.06 -14.99 2.93
N ILE A 293 -9.14 -14.56 3.80
CA ILE A 293 -9.28 -13.36 4.63
C ILE A 293 -8.12 -12.39 4.42
N ASN A 294 -8.37 -11.09 4.63
CA ASN A 294 -7.30 -10.10 4.80
C ASN A 294 -6.88 -10.10 6.27
N THR A 295 -5.59 -10.35 6.54
CA THR A 295 -5.04 -10.19 7.88
C THR A 295 -4.86 -8.70 8.21
N THR A 296 -4.60 -8.37 9.48
CA THR A 296 -4.46 -6.98 9.95
C THR A 296 -3.20 -6.82 10.78
N PHE A 297 -2.77 -5.59 11.07
CA PHE A 297 -1.62 -5.44 11.95
C PHE A 297 -1.84 -5.99 13.38
N SER A 298 -3.08 -6.06 13.88
CA SER A 298 -3.35 -6.67 15.19
C SER A 298 -3.30 -8.20 15.14
N GLU A 299 -3.65 -8.79 13.99
CA GLU A 299 -3.63 -10.24 13.73
C GLU A 299 -2.95 -10.48 12.38
N PRO A 300 -1.61 -10.42 12.31
CA PRO A 300 -0.86 -10.30 11.05
C PRO A 300 -0.87 -11.55 10.18
N THR A 301 -1.18 -12.70 10.77
CA THR A 301 -1.07 -14.00 10.10
C THR A 301 -2.35 -14.81 10.24
N VAL A 302 -2.69 -15.57 9.20
CA VAL A 302 -3.73 -16.61 9.25
C VAL A 302 -3.09 -17.98 8.96
N PRO A 303 -3.40 -19.04 9.73
CA PRO A 303 -2.89 -20.38 9.44
C PRO A 303 -3.56 -20.98 8.19
N VAL A 304 -2.78 -21.68 7.38
CA VAL A 304 -3.28 -22.45 6.23
C VAL A 304 -3.75 -23.83 6.69
N LYS A 305 -4.95 -24.24 6.25
CA LYS A 305 -5.46 -25.59 6.50
C LYS A 305 -4.78 -26.59 5.56
N LEU A 306 -3.85 -27.37 6.09
CA LEU A 306 -3.13 -28.41 5.35
C LEU A 306 -3.92 -29.74 5.34
N GLN A 307 -3.72 -30.57 4.32
CA GLN A 307 -4.36 -31.88 4.21
C GLN A 307 -3.82 -32.86 5.26
N VAL A 308 -4.63 -33.88 5.59
CA VAL A 308 -4.21 -34.96 6.49
C VAL A 308 -3.04 -35.72 5.85
N GLY A 309 -1.94 -35.89 6.60
CA GLY A 309 -0.72 -36.53 6.12
C GLY A 309 0.33 -35.55 5.57
N ALA A 310 -0.01 -34.28 5.41
CA ALA A 310 0.97 -33.25 5.02
C ALA A 310 2.02 -33.00 6.12
N SER A 311 3.12 -32.34 5.73
CA SER A 311 4.19 -31.91 6.63
C SER A 311 3.65 -31.19 7.87
N GLN A 312 4.20 -31.56 9.03
CA GLN A 312 3.85 -30.99 10.35
C GLN A 312 4.44 -29.60 10.59
N LEU A 313 5.12 -29.02 9.61
CA LEU A 313 5.59 -27.64 9.64
C LEU A 313 4.37 -26.70 9.53
N PRO A 314 4.18 -25.72 10.43
CA PRO A 314 3.08 -24.75 10.26
C PRO A 314 3.27 -23.96 8.96
N LEU A 315 2.16 -23.53 8.36
CA LEU A 315 2.14 -22.59 7.25
C LEU A 315 1.20 -21.44 7.59
N SER A 316 1.72 -20.21 7.52
CA SER A 316 0.96 -19.00 7.75
C SER A 316 0.97 -18.09 6.52
N VAL A 317 -0.15 -17.41 6.30
CA VAL A 317 -0.30 -16.38 5.27
C VAL A 317 -0.40 -15.01 5.91
N ILE A 318 0.28 -14.03 5.32
CA ILE A 318 0.10 -12.60 5.58
C ILE A 318 -0.59 -12.00 4.34
N SER A 319 -1.75 -11.40 4.54
CA SER A 319 -2.62 -10.81 3.51
C SER A 319 -3.12 -9.43 3.95
N ILE A 320 -2.22 -8.60 4.49
CA ILE A 320 -2.51 -7.20 4.88
C ILE A 320 -2.53 -6.33 3.63
N ASP A 321 -3.67 -5.68 3.35
CA ASP A 321 -3.85 -4.84 2.15
C ASP A 321 -3.29 -3.41 2.26
N HIS A 322 -2.73 -3.06 3.42
CA HIS A 322 -2.17 -1.74 3.72
C HIS A 322 -0.77 -1.81 4.34
N LEU A 323 0.05 -2.77 3.91
CA LEU A 323 1.45 -2.98 4.35
C LEU A 323 2.32 -1.72 4.46
N PRO A 324 2.27 -0.72 3.55
CA PRO A 324 3.09 0.49 3.70
C PRO A 324 2.82 1.29 4.98
N SER A 325 1.67 1.10 5.62
CA SER A 325 1.34 1.74 6.90
C SER A 325 2.17 1.20 8.07
N LEU A 326 2.92 0.09 7.89
CA LEU A 326 3.93 -0.34 8.85
C LEU A 326 5.10 0.65 8.93
N MET A 327 5.33 1.39 7.84
CA MET A 327 6.45 2.30 7.63
C MET A 327 5.95 3.67 7.14
N PRO A 328 5.09 4.36 7.92
CA PRO A 328 4.28 5.45 7.40
C PRO A 328 5.10 6.68 6.99
N ARG A 329 6.23 6.95 7.65
CA ARG A 329 7.09 8.10 7.31
C ARG A 329 7.75 7.92 5.96
N GLU A 330 8.55 6.88 5.80
CA GLU A 330 9.30 6.59 4.57
C GLU A 330 8.35 6.29 3.39
N ALA A 331 7.23 5.61 3.66
CA ALA A 331 6.18 5.40 2.66
C ALA A 331 5.59 6.73 2.16
N SER A 332 5.36 7.69 3.06
CA SER A 332 4.85 9.02 2.70
C SER A 332 5.90 9.83 1.96
N GLU A 333 7.14 9.86 2.43
CA GLU A 333 8.23 10.60 1.78
C GLU A 333 8.48 10.12 0.35
N ALA A 334 8.55 8.79 0.17
CA ALA A 334 8.71 8.20 -1.16
C ALA A 334 7.51 8.46 -2.07
N PHE A 335 6.28 8.36 -1.55
CA PHE A 335 5.07 8.64 -2.32
C PHE A 335 4.97 10.11 -2.72
N ALA A 336 5.15 11.02 -1.77
CA ALA A 336 5.05 12.45 -1.97
C ALA A 336 6.15 12.96 -2.92
N SER A 337 7.37 12.40 -2.83
CA SER A 337 8.46 12.70 -3.76
C SER A 337 8.14 12.27 -5.19
N GLN A 338 7.56 11.08 -5.38
CA GLN A 338 7.08 10.62 -6.69
C GLN A 338 5.93 11.48 -7.24
N LEU A 339 5.05 11.97 -6.36
CA LEU A 339 3.88 12.77 -6.71
C LEU A 339 4.23 14.25 -7.00
N LEU A 340 5.32 14.76 -6.43
CA LEU A 340 5.72 16.17 -6.50
C LEU A 340 5.77 16.74 -7.94
N PRO A 341 6.33 16.07 -8.97
CA PRO A 341 6.32 16.60 -10.33
C PRO A 341 4.90 16.87 -10.87
N SER A 342 3.92 16.05 -10.48
CA SER A 342 2.52 16.29 -10.80
C SER A 342 1.94 17.42 -9.96
N LEU A 343 2.21 17.47 -8.64
CA LEU A 343 1.72 18.54 -7.76
C LEU A 343 2.19 19.93 -8.21
N LEU A 344 3.43 20.05 -8.70
CA LEU A 344 3.95 21.32 -9.21
C LEU A 344 3.17 21.85 -10.43
N GLN A 345 2.43 20.99 -11.14
CA GLN A 345 1.57 21.34 -12.26
C GLN A 345 0.11 21.63 -11.85
N LEU A 346 -0.25 21.47 -10.58
CA LEU A 346 -1.65 21.53 -10.12
C LEU A 346 -2.27 22.94 -10.24
N LYS A 347 -1.46 24.00 -10.23
CA LYS A 347 -1.90 25.37 -10.56
C LYS A 347 -2.55 25.50 -11.95
N ASP A 348 -2.24 24.56 -12.84
CA ASP A 348 -2.76 24.49 -14.20
C ASP A 348 -3.41 23.12 -14.47
N TRP A 349 -4.03 22.52 -13.45
CA TRP A 349 -4.56 21.15 -13.49
C TRP A 349 -5.59 20.92 -14.62
N GLN A 350 -6.25 21.97 -15.10
CA GLN A 350 -7.20 21.89 -16.21
C GLN A 350 -6.52 21.63 -17.56
N ASN A 351 -5.27 22.07 -17.72
CA ASN A 351 -4.51 21.95 -18.98
C ASN A 351 -3.37 20.93 -18.88
N ALA A 352 -2.74 20.78 -17.72
CA ALA A 352 -1.67 19.83 -17.47
C ALA A 352 -2.14 18.39 -17.75
N ARG A 353 -1.42 17.66 -18.61
CA ARG A 353 -1.84 16.35 -19.16
C ARG A 353 -2.34 15.39 -18.08
N VAL A 354 -1.54 15.17 -17.05
CA VAL A 354 -1.80 14.19 -15.98
C VAL A 354 -3.11 14.49 -15.24
N TRP A 355 -3.37 15.76 -14.95
CA TRP A 355 -4.56 16.20 -14.21
C TRP A 355 -5.79 16.30 -15.09
N ARG A 356 -5.63 16.74 -16.34
CA ARG A 356 -6.71 16.75 -17.35
C ARG A 356 -7.23 15.33 -17.61
N GLN A 357 -6.33 14.34 -17.67
CA GLN A 357 -6.71 12.93 -17.81
C GLN A 357 -7.50 12.43 -16.59
N ALA A 358 -7.04 12.77 -15.38
CA ALA A 358 -7.78 12.43 -14.15
C ALA A 358 -9.18 13.06 -14.12
N ASN A 359 -9.31 14.32 -14.51
CA ASN A 359 -10.60 14.99 -14.62
C ASN A 359 -11.51 14.37 -15.69
N GLN A 360 -10.96 13.98 -16.83
CA GLN A 360 -11.75 13.29 -17.86
C GLN A 360 -12.27 11.95 -17.33
N LEU A 361 -11.42 11.16 -16.67
CA LEU A 361 -11.82 9.91 -16.04
C LEU A 361 -12.91 10.13 -14.99
N PHE A 362 -12.80 11.19 -14.17
CA PHE A 362 -13.84 11.57 -13.23
C PHE A 362 -15.18 11.83 -13.92
N LYS A 363 -15.20 12.63 -14.99
CA LYS A 363 -16.42 12.90 -15.77
C LYS A 363 -17.01 11.64 -16.38
N ASP A 364 -16.16 10.78 -16.94
CA ASP A 364 -16.57 9.50 -17.51
C ASP A 364 -17.22 8.60 -16.44
N LYS A 365 -16.67 8.59 -15.23
CA LYS A 365 -17.21 7.83 -14.10
C LYS A 365 -18.50 8.43 -13.55
N VAL A 366 -18.60 9.75 -13.45
CA VAL A 366 -19.85 10.45 -13.07
C VAL A 366 -20.97 10.11 -14.05
N ALA A 367 -20.68 10.00 -15.35
CA ALA A 367 -21.68 9.59 -16.36
C ALA A 367 -22.19 8.15 -16.19
N THR A 368 -21.52 7.33 -15.36
CA THR A 368 -21.97 5.97 -15.02
C THR A 368 -22.84 5.91 -13.76
N LEU A 369 -23.04 7.02 -13.05
CA LEU A 369 -23.90 7.06 -11.87
C LEU A 369 -25.34 6.64 -12.20
N PRO A 370 -26.03 5.93 -11.29
CA PRO A 370 -27.45 5.70 -11.42
C PRO A 370 -28.21 7.02 -11.53
N LYS A 371 -29.30 7.05 -12.31
CA LYS A 371 -30.09 8.27 -12.58
C LYS A 371 -30.63 8.94 -11.32
N ASP A 372 -30.87 8.16 -10.26
CA ASP A 372 -31.41 8.65 -8.99
C ASP A 372 -30.32 9.14 -8.03
N SER A 373 -29.04 8.98 -8.40
CA SER A 373 -27.87 9.34 -7.60
C SER A 373 -27.15 10.60 -8.13
N ALA A 374 -27.53 11.14 -9.29
CA ALA A 374 -26.83 12.23 -9.96
C ALA A 374 -27.22 13.63 -9.46
#